data_AF-A0A445CAL7-F1
#
_entry.id   AF-A0A445CAL7-F1
#
_cell.length_a   1.000
_cell.length_b   1.000
_cell.length_c   1.000
_cell.angle_alpha   90.00
_cell.angle_beta   90.00
_cell.angle_gamma   90.00
#
_symmetry.space_group_name_H-M   'P 1'
#
loop_
_entity.id
_entity.type
_entity.pdbx_description
1 polymer ?
#
loop_
_entity_poly.entity_id
_entity_poly.type
_entity_poly.pdbx_seq_one_letter_code
_entity_poly.pdbx_strand_id
1 'polypeptide(L)'
;MDVGLWIISKVVLNHSHSCCPDHAEMLKQHRKLSMFVRRTIETKEEAGIRPSKTYQSFVVAAGSHRELSFIENDVRIYITREVQNIFQEDDAKEFGKYLLRMKEKNQNFFFELNLEGDHCIKHAF
;
A
#
# COMPACT_ATOMS: atom_id res chain seq x y z
N MET A 1 17.15 -25.92 -27.73
CA MET A 1 16.32 -25.29 -26.69
C MET A 1 14.97 -25.07 -27.31
N ASP A 2 13.97 -25.83 -26.88
CA ASP A 2 12.62 -25.74 -27.43
C ASP A 2 11.95 -24.49 -26.84
N VAL A 3 11.63 -23.53 -27.68
CA VAL A 3 10.96 -22.29 -27.26
C VAL A 3 9.49 -22.66 -27.12
N GLY A 4 9.07 -23.03 -25.89
CA GLY A 4 7.72 -23.52 -25.60
C GLY A 4 6.64 -22.60 -26.19
N LEU A 5 6.05 -23.05 -27.30
CA LEU A 5 5.07 -22.30 -28.06
C LEU A 5 3.67 -22.56 -27.50
N TRP A 6 3.00 -21.51 -27.01
CA TRP A 6 1.62 -21.62 -26.55
C TRP A 6 0.67 -21.48 -27.73
N ILE A 7 -0.23 -22.45 -27.90
CA ILE A 7 -1.28 -22.43 -28.92
C ILE A 7 -2.63 -22.25 -28.22
N ILE A 8 -3.37 -21.22 -28.60
CA ILE A 8 -4.77 -21.05 -28.18
C ILE A 8 -5.60 -22.07 -28.95
N SER A 9 -6.11 -23.09 -28.27
CA SER A 9 -6.84 -24.21 -28.90
C SER A 9 -8.33 -23.96 -29.09
N LYS A 10 -8.93 -23.03 -28.33
CA LYS A 10 -10.38 -22.74 -28.39
C LYS A 10 -10.68 -21.32 -27.90
N VAL A 11 -11.54 -20.63 -28.63
CA VAL A 11 -12.14 -19.35 -28.23
C VAL A 11 -13.66 -19.48 -28.34
N VAL A 12 -14.40 -19.04 -27.32
CA VAL A 12 -15.87 -19.01 -27.32
C VAL A 12 -16.30 -17.57 -27.12
N LEU A 13 -17.01 -17.01 -28.10
CA LEU A 13 -17.41 -15.60 -28.12
C LEU A 13 -18.82 -15.36 -27.54
N ASN A 14 -19.62 -16.41 -27.40
CA ASN A 14 -20.98 -16.29 -26.86
C ASN A 14 -20.95 -16.24 -25.33
N HIS A 15 -21.56 -15.19 -24.78
CA HIS A 15 -21.72 -14.99 -23.35
C HIS A 15 -23.21 -14.94 -23.00
N SER A 16 -23.56 -15.35 -21.78
CA SER A 16 -24.92 -15.28 -21.23
C SER A 16 -25.35 -13.87 -20.81
N HIS A 17 -24.45 -12.89 -20.93
CA HIS A 17 -24.64 -11.50 -20.55
C HIS A 17 -23.90 -10.59 -21.53
N SER A 18 -24.34 -9.33 -21.63
CA SER A 18 -23.59 -8.34 -22.40
C SER A 18 -22.24 -8.07 -21.73
N CYS A 19 -21.17 -8.11 -22.50
CA CYS A 19 -19.89 -7.59 -22.05
C CYS A 19 -20.05 -6.07 -21.85
N CYS A 20 -19.73 -5.55 -20.67
CA CYS A 20 -19.69 -4.12 -20.37
C CYS A 20 -18.24 -3.68 -20.21
N PRO A 21 -17.57 -3.22 -21.29
CA PRO A 21 -16.18 -2.79 -21.24
C PRO A 21 -15.95 -1.69 -20.21
N ASP A 22 -16.92 -0.79 -20.06
CA ASP A 22 -16.89 0.35 -19.11
C ASP A 22 -16.68 -0.08 -17.64
N HIS A 23 -17.04 -1.33 -17.29
CA HIS A 23 -16.84 -1.86 -15.94
C HIS A 23 -15.58 -2.71 -15.81
N ALA A 24 -14.96 -3.09 -16.93
CA ALA A 24 -13.74 -3.91 -16.94
C ALA A 24 -12.55 -3.14 -16.35
N GLU A 25 -12.47 -1.82 -16.56
CA GLU A 25 -11.41 -0.97 -15.98
C GLU A 25 -11.44 -0.96 -14.44
N MET A 26 -12.60 -1.20 -13.82
CA MET A 26 -12.76 -1.26 -12.36
C MET A 26 -12.34 -2.60 -11.74
N LEU A 27 -11.98 -3.61 -12.56
CA LEU A 27 -11.48 -4.88 -12.05
C LEU A 27 -10.17 -4.65 -11.30
N LYS A 28 -10.00 -5.38 -10.18
CA LYS A 28 -8.87 -5.24 -9.27
C LYS A 28 -7.50 -5.31 -9.96
N GLN A 29 -7.37 -6.10 -11.05
CA GLN A 29 -6.13 -6.24 -11.83
C GLN A 29 -5.76 -4.98 -12.64
N HIS A 30 -6.74 -4.13 -12.96
CA HIS A 30 -6.55 -2.89 -13.72
C HIS A 30 -6.44 -1.67 -12.79
N ARG A 31 -6.80 -1.81 -11.50
CA ARG A 31 -6.68 -0.72 -10.53
C ARG A 31 -5.24 -0.49 -10.12
N LYS A 32 -4.75 0.74 -10.33
CA LYS A 32 -3.39 1.16 -9.95
C LYS A 32 -3.42 2.59 -9.41
N LEU A 33 -2.68 2.80 -8.32
CA LEU A 33 -2.37 4.12 -7.79
C LEU A 33 -1.10 4.64 -8.48
N SER A 34 -1.23 5.73 -9.23
CA SER A 34 -0.07 6.43 -9.81
C SER A 34 0.81 7.04 -8.72
N MET A 35 2.06 7.37 -9.05
CA MET A 35 2.99 7.98 -8.07
C MET A 35 2.45 9.31 -7.51
N PHE A 36 1.79 10.12 -8.33
CA PHE A 36 1.19 11.37 -7.89
C PHE A 36 0.06 11.14 -6.87
N VAL A 37 -0.81 10.16 -7.15
CA VAL A 37 -1.90 9.79 -6.24
C VAL A 37 -1.33 9.26 -4.92
N ARG A 38 -0.29 8.41 -4.96
CA ARG A 38 0.38 7.88 -3.76
C ARG A 38 0.96 8.99 -2.88
N ARG A 39 1.76 9.91 -3.44
CA ARG A 39 2.30 11.06 -2.71
C ARG A 39 1.21 11.93 -2.08
N THR A 40 0.12 12.12 -2.79
CA THR A 40 -1.02 12.88 -2.28
C THR A 40 -1.69 12.15 -1.12
N ILE A 41 -1.85 10.83 -1.19
CA ILE A 41 -2.38 10.01 -0.09
C ILE A 41 -1.46 10.11 1.14
N GLU A 42 -0.15 9.97 0.96
CA GLU A 42 0.86 10.08 2.03
C GLU A 42 0.77 11.43 2.75
N THR A 43 0.73 12.53 1.99
CA THR A 43 0.61 13.89 2.55
C THR A 43 -0.68 14.07 3.36
N LYS A 44 -1.78 13.45 2.90
CA LYS A 44 -3.09 13.53 3.59
C LYS A 44 -3.13 12.66 4.84
N GLU A 45 -2.48 11.49 4.81
CA GLU A 45 -2.33 10.61 5.97
C GLU A 45 -1.47 11.27 7.06
N GLU A 46 -0.36 11.90 6.68
CA GLU A 46 0.48 12.67 7.60
C GLU A 46 -0.31 13.81 8.28
N ALA A 47 -1.23 14.44 7.54
CA ALA A 47 -2.15 15.43 8.09
C ALA A 47 -3.32 14.84 8.91
N GLY A 48 -3.38 13.52 9.09
CA GLY A 48 -4.43 12.81 9.83
C GLY A 48 -5.81 12.82 9.14
N ILE A 49 -5.85 13.05 7.83
CA ILE A 49 -7.11 13.14 7.09
C ILE A 49 -7.63 11.74 6.82
N ARG A 50 -8.89 11.51 7.25
CA ARG A 50 -9.54 10.21 7.09
C ARG A 50 -9.50 9.72 5.63
N PRO A 51 -9.19 8.42 5.37
CA PRO A 51 -9.10 7.87 4.02
C PRO A 51 -10.32 8.12 3.13
N SER A 52 -11.53 8.11 3.71
CA SER A 52 -12.76 8.40 2.98
C SER A 52 -12.82 9.84 2.47
N LYS A 53 -12.32 10.81 3.25
CA LYS A 53 -12.22 12.22 2.82
C LYS A 53 -11.13 12.41 1.77
N THR A 54 -10.01 11.70 1.92
CA THR A 54 -8.93 11.68 0.91
C THR A 54 -9.45 11.16 -0.42
N TYR A 55 -10.14 10.01 -0.43
CA TYR A 55 -10.76 9.47 -1.65
C TYR A 55 -11.76 10.46 -2.28
N GLN A 56 -12.66 11.04 -1.47
CA GLN A 56 -13.63 12.02 -1.96
C GLN A 56 -12.95 13.26 -2.57
N SER A 57 -11.80 13.69 -2.06
CA SER A 57 -11.07 14.81 -2.67
C SER A 57 -10.59 14.50 -4.10
N PHE A 58 -10.21 13.26 -4.39
CA PHE A 58 -9.88 12.84 -5.76
C PHE A 58 -11.11 12.76 -6.65
N VAL A 59 -12.25 12.29 -6.12
CA VAL A 59 -13.51 12.23 -6.86
C VAL A 59 -13.95 13.63 -7.28
N VAL A 60 -13.87 14.60 -6.36
CA VAL A 60 -14.17 16.00 -6.65
C VAL A 60 -13.22 16.57 -7.70
N ALA A 61 -11.92 16.29 -7.61
CA ALA A 61 -10.92 16.78 -8.56
C ALA A 61 -11.08 16.17 -9.96
N ALA A 62 -11.46 14.89 -10.05
CA ALA A 62 -11.66 14.18 -11.32
C ALA A 62 -13.09 14.37 -11.89
N GLY A 63 -13.99 14.98 -11.12
CA GLY A 63 -15.39 15.25 -11.52
C GLY A 63 -16.33 14.04 -11.42
N SER A 64 -15.81 12.82 -11.33
CA SER A 64 -16.64 11.63 -11.06
C SER A 64 -15.81 10.45 -10.53
N HIS A 65 -16.50 9.45 -9.98
CA HIS A 65 -15.89 8.17 -9.60
C HIS A 65 -15.36 7.37 -10.80
N ARG A 66 -15.98 7.53 -11.98
CA ARG A 66 -15.64 6.74 -13.18
C ARG A 66 -14.29 7.14 -13.77
N GLU A 67 -13.87 8.37 -13.50
CA GLU A 67 -12.60 8.92 -13.98
C GLU A 67 -11.40 8.47 -13.13
N LEU A 68 -11.63 7.78 -12.01
CA LEU A 68 -10.58 7.26 -11.15
C LEU A 68 -10.27 5.81 -11.48
N SER A 69 -8.98 5.51 -11.64
CA SER A 69 -8.47 4.14 -11.80
C SER A 69 -8.44 3.33 -10.49
N PHE A 70 -9.04 3.82 -9.40
CA PHE A 70 -8.99 3.22 -8.07
C PHE A 70 -10.23 3.60 -7.24
N ILE A 71 -10.49 2.82 -6.19
CA ILE A 71 -11.62 3.04 -5.28
C ILE A 71 -11.13 3.39 -3.86
N GLU A 72 -12.04 3.83 -2.98
CA GLU A 72 -11.72 4.17 -1.59
C GLU A 72 -10.96 3.04 -0.88
N ASN A 73 -11.35 1.79 -1.12
CA ASN A 73 -10.69 0.65 -0.51
C ASN A 73 -9.21 0.52 -0.92
N ASP A 74 -8.84 0.93 -2.13
CA ASP A 74 -7.44 0.90 -2.56
C ASP A 74 -6.61 1.94 -1.80
N VAL A 75 -7.18 3.11 -1.47
CA VAL A 75 -6.55 4.12 -0.59
C VAL A 75 -6.34 3.54 0.82
N ARG A 76 -7.34 2.86 1.36
CA ARG A 76 -7.27 2.24 2.69
C ARG A 76 -6.19 1.14 2.74
N ILE A 77 -6.15 0.28 1.73
CA ILE A 77 -5.13 -0.77 1.61
C ILE A 77 -3.74 -0.14 1.51
N TYR A 78 -3.57 0.91 0.72
CA TYR A 78 -2.28 1.59 0.56
C TYR A 78 -1.77 2.17 1.88
N ILE A 79 -2.64 2.87 2.62
CA ILE A 79 -2.28 3.46 3.92
C ILE A 79 -1.87 2.36 4.91
N THR A 80 -2.67 1.30 5.05
CA THR A 80 -2.38 0.24 6.02
C THR A 80 -1.14 -0.59 5.63
N ARG A 81 -0.88 -0.81 4.34
CA ARG A 81 0.22 -1.68 3.90
C ARG A 81 1.53 -0.98 3.61
N GLU A 82 1.50 0.22 3.06
CA GLU A 82 2.72 0.88 2.59
C GLU A 82 3.07 1.99 3.55
N VAL A 83 2.11 2.86 3.87
CA VAL A 83 2.39 4.03 4.72
C VAL A 83 2.66 3.61 6.17
N GLN A 84 1.78 2.79 6.77
CA GLN A 84 1.96 2.36 8.16
C GLN A 84 3.15 1.41 8.35
N ASN A 85 3.45 0.56 7.37
CA ASN A 85 4.63 -0.31 7.45
C ASN A 85 5.94 0.50 7.33
N ILE A 86 5.99 1.52 6.45
CA ILE A 86 7.16 2.40 6.34
C ILE A 86 7.35 3.21 7.63
N PHE A 87 6.27 3.77 8.20
CA PHE A 87 6.36 4.50 9.47
C PHE A 87 6.83 3.60 10.62
N GLN A 88 6.29 2.39 10.73
CA GLN A 88 6.72 1.43 11.77
C GLN A 88 8.20 1.04 11.60
N GLU A 89 8.68 0.89 10.37
CA GLU A 89 10.09 0.60 10.10
C GLU A 89 11.01 1.77 10.50
N ASP A 90 10.64 3.00 10.16
CA ASP A 90 11.43 4.19 10.52
C ASP A 90 11.42 4.45 12.03
N ASP A 91 10.28 4.28 12.69
CA ASP A 91 10.15 4.39 14.15
C ASP A 91 10.99 3.31 14.86
N ALA A 92 10.95 2.07 14.37
CA ALA A 92 11.75 0.98 14.93
C ALA A 92 13.26 1.24 14.80
N LYS A 93 13.69 1.82 13.68
CA LYS A 93 15.09 2.25 13.47
C LYS A 93 15.50 3.33 14.46
N GLU A 94 14.69 4.36 14.66
CA GLU A 94 15.02 5.42 15.62
C GLU A 94 15.02 4.93 17.07
N PHE A 95 14.08 4.05 17.43
CA PHE A 95 14.08 3.41 18.74
C PHE A 95 15.34 2.57 18.97
N GLY A 96 15.78 1.80 17.96
CA GLY A 96 17.06 1.08 18.01
C GLY A 96 18.26 2.00 18.23
N LYS A 97 18.33 3.15 17.54
CA LYS A 97 19.39 4.15 17.77
C LYS A 97 19.34 4.71 19.18
N TYR A 98 18.16 4.93 19.76
CA TYR A 98 18.02 5.39 21.13
C TYR A 98 18.58 4.39 22.15
N LEU A 99 18.25 3.11 22.00
CA LEU A 99 18.78 2.06 22.88
C LEU A 99 20.30 1.95 22.80
N LEU A 100 20.87 2.12 21.61
CA LEU A 100 22.32 2.16 21.42
C LEU A 100 22.95 3.33 22.21
N ARG A 101 22.35 4.52 22.15
CA ARG A 101 22.80 5.68 22.96
C ARG A 101 22.71 5.43 24.47
N MET A 102 21.73 4.64 24.93
CA MET A 102 21.65 4.27 26.35
C MET A 102 22.75 3.30 26.75
N LYS A 103 23.07 2.32 25.89
CA LYS A 103 24.18 1.37 26.09
C LYS A 103 25.54 2.07 26.16
N GLU A 104 25.76 3.07 25.33
CA GLU A 104 27.00 3.87 25.35
C GLU A 104 27.17 4.64 26.67
N LYS A 105 26.08 5.16 27.22
CA LYS A 105 26.09 5.89 28.51
C LYS A 105 26.19 4.97 29.72
N ASN A 106 25.70 3.74 29.61
CA ASN A 106 25.71 2.77 30.69
C ASN A 106 26.05 1.39 30.16
N GLN A 107 27.30 0.95 30.34
CA GLN A 107 27.76 -0.35 29.86
C GLN A 107 26.99 -1.54 30.48
N ASN A 108 26.34 -1.34 31.64
CA ASN A 108 25.50 -2.34 32.29
C ASN A 108 24.08 -2.42 31.71
N PHE A 109 23.67 -1.46 30.87
CA PHE A 109 22.41 -1.54 30.14
C PHE A 109 22.49 -2.68 29.12
N PHE A 110 21.49 -3.55 29.01
CA PHE A 110 21.44 -4.58 27.98
C PHE A 110 20.10 -4.46 27.25
N PHE A 111 20.09 -4.76 25.96
CA PHE A 111 18.87 -4.84 25.18
C PHE A 111 19.04 -5.81 24.01
N GLU A 112 17.95 -6.41 23.59
CA GLU A 112 17.86 -7.24 22.38
C GLU A 112 16.64 -6.75 21.59
N LEU A 113 16.79 -6.62 20.26
CA LEU A 113 15.75 -6.07 19.41
C LEU A 113 15.54 -7.00 18.21
N ASN A 114 14.43 -7.72 18.23
CA ASN A 114 14.05 -8.65 17.17
C ASN A 114 13.14 -7.93 16.17
N LEU A 115 13.70 -7.61 14.99
CA LEU A 115 12.94 -7.11 13.84
C LEU A 115 12.61 -8.29 12.94
N GLU A 116 11.40 -8.84 13.06
CA GLU A 116 10.87 -9.79 12.06
C GLU A 116 10.38 -9.00 10.82
N GLY A 117 10.11 -9.66 9.69
CA GLY A 117 9.89 -9.05 8.35
C GLY A 117 8.80 -7.96 8.22
N ASP A 118 8.13 -7.63 9.31
CA ASP A 118 7.09 -6.63 9.49
C ASP A 118 7.60 -5.44 10.34
N HIS A 119 8.90 -5.40 10.67
CA HIS A 119 9.63 -4.37 11.42
C HIS A 119 9.03 -3.98 12.79
N CYS A 120 8.10 -4.78 13.32
CA CYS A 120 7.47 -4.58 14.61
C CYS A 120 8.38 -5.03 15.77
N ILE A 121 8.55 -4.19 16.78
CA ILE A 121 9.27 -4.53 18.03
C ILE A 121 8.36 -5.40 18.90
N LYS A 122 8.68 -6.69 19.06
CA LYS A 122 7.88 -7.62 19.88
C LYS A 122 8.33 -7.70 21.34
N HIS A 123 9.62 -7.54 21.60
CA HIS A 123 10.19 -7.65 22.95
C HIS A 123 11.34 -6.66 23.13
N ALA A 124 11.37 -6.00 24.28
CA ALA A 124 12.50 -5.22 24.79
C ALA A 124 12.69 -5.61 26.26
N PHE A 125 13.92 -5.97 26.64
CA PHE A 125 14.34 -6.28 28.01
C PHE A 125 15.54 -5.39 28.35
#